data_AF-A0A2E5SUB1-F1
#
_entry.id   AF-A0A2E5SUB1-F1
#
_cell.length_a   1.000
_cell.length_b   1.000
_cell.length_c   1.000
_cell.angle_alpha   90.00
_cell.angle_beta   90.00
_cell.angle_gamma   90.00
#
_symmetry.space_group_name_H-M   'P 1'
#
loop_
_entity.id
_entity.type
_entity.pdbx_description
1 polymer ?
#
loop_
_entity_poly.entity_id
_entity_poly.type
_entity_poly.pdbx_seq_one_letter_code
_entity_poly.pdbx_strand_id
1 'polypeptide(L)'
;FFSGAGHNDLQDVVLPRYPEVQQAWEWLHQHSPTARMTGSGACVFAALETEESARQIAAKAPDGLRVIVAEGVDRLPEMRVVE
;
A
#
# COMPACT_ATOMS: atom_id res chain seq x y z
N PHE A 1 3.52 -11.81 -9.00
CA PHE A 1 4.29 -11.09 -7.96
C PHE A 1 5.61 -11.79 -7.62
N PHE A 2 6.74 -11.10 -7.76
CA PHE A 2 8.03 -11.61 -7.29
C PHE A 2 8.03 -11.70 -5.76
N SER A 3 8.41 -12.85 -5.21
CA SER A 3 8.53 -13.13 -3.78
C SER A 3 9.78 -12.50 -3.13
N GLY A 4 10.48 -11.62 -3.84
CA GLY A 4 11.58 -10.85 -3.27
C GLY A 4 11.04 -9.82 -2.28
N ALA A 5 11.68 -9.69 -1.12
CA ALA A 5 11.40 -8.63 -0.17
C ALA A 5 11.80 -7.27 -0.80
N GLY A 6 10.88 -6.68 -1.56
CA GLY A 6 11.07 -5.36 -2.16
C GLY A 6 11.18 -4.31 -1.07
N HIS A 7 12.31 -3.61 -1.01
CA HIS A 7 12.54 -2.46 -0.15
C HIS A 7 12.41 -1.16 -0.96
N ASN A 8 12.05 -0.07 -0.30
CA ASN A 8 12.00 1.27 -0.89
C ASN A 8 12.98 2.16 -0.13
N ASP A 9 14.13 2.45 -0.74
CA ASP A 9 15.20 3.25 -0.13
C ASP A 9 14.73 4.68 0.27
N LEU A 10 13.68 5.20 -0.36
CA LEU A 10 13.13 6.51 -0.03
C LEU A 10 12.29 6.50 1.23
N GLN A 11 11.84 5.34 1.71
CA GLN A 11 11.00 5.24 2.90
C GLN A 11 11.71 5.80 4.14
N ASP A 12 12.97 5.42 4.37
CA ASP A 12 13.75 5.89 5.52
C ASP A 12 14.04 7.41 5.47
N VAL A 13 13.96 8.00 4.28
CA VAL A 13 14.06 9.44 4.08
C VAL A 13 12.72 10.14 4.34
N VAL A 14 11.61 9.54 3.89
CA VAL A 14 10.27 10.14 3.93
C VAL A 14 9.63 10.04 5.32
N LEU A 15 9.64 8.87 5.96
CA LEU A 15 8.97 8.67 7.25
C LEU A 15 9.34 9.73 8.31
N PRO A 16 10.62 10.03 8.58
CA PRO A 16 10.97 11.04 9.60
C PRO A 16 10.67 12.49 9.17
N ARG A 17 10.42 12.76 7.89
CA ARG A 17 10.17 14.11 7.36
C ARG A 17 8.68 14.43 7.23
N TYR A 18 7.84 13.42 7.08
CA TYR A 18 6.41 13.55 6.80
C TYR A 18 5.62 12.68 7.79
N PRO A 19 5.24 13.22 8.96
CA PRO A 19 4.57 12.47 10.03
C PRO A 19 3.28 11.79 9.58
N GLU A 20 2.56 12.35 8.60
CA GLU A 20 1.34 11.77 8.05
C GLU A 20 1.62 10.47 7.29
N VAL A 21 2.75 10.40 6.57
CA VAL A 21 3.20 9.18 5.88
C VAL A 21 3.64 8.14 6.90
N GLN A 22 4.34 8.58 7.95
CA GLN A 22 4.74 7.71 9.06
C GLN A 22 3.53 7.08 9.75
N GLN A 23 2.53 7.88 10.13
CA GLN A 23 1.32 7.39 10.78
C GLN A 23 0.55 6.39 9.89
N ALA A 24 0.43 6.67 8.59
CA ALA A 24 -0.19 5.76 7.64
C ALA A 24 0.59 4.43 7.52
N TRP A 25 1.93 4.50 7.47
CA TRP A 25 2.78 3.31 7.43
C TRP A 25 2.69 2.50 8.72
N GLU A 26 2.79 3.13 9.89
CA GLU A 26 2.72 2.46 11.19
C GLU A 26 1.38 1.77 11.40
N TRP A 27 0.27 2.43 11.05
CA TRP A 27 -1.06 1.83 11.10
C TRP A 27 -1.14 0.59 10.19
N LEU A 28 -0.67 0.68 8.95
CA LEU A 28 -0.74 -0.45 8.03
C LEU A 28 0.22 -1.58 8.43
N HIS A 29 1.38 -1.24 8.99
CA HIS A 29 2.39 -2.20 9.44
C HIS A 29 1.90 -3.06 10.61
N GLN A 30 1.04 -2.51 11.49
CA GLN A 30 0.37 -3.29 12.54
C GLN A 30 -0.54 -4.40 11.98
N HIS A 31 -1.04 -4.23 10.75
CA HIS A 31 -1.92 -5.20 10.09
C HIS A 31 -1.18 -6.11 9.09
N SER A 32 -0.06 -5.66 8.53
CA SER A 32 0.76 -6.46 7.62
C SER A 32 2.24 -6.08 7.73
N PRO A 33 3.14 -7.01 8.10
CA PRO A 33 4.57 -6.73 8.20
C PRO A 33 5.21 -6.37 6.86
N THR A 34 4.51 -6.62 5.74
CA THR A 34 4.97 -6.29 4.38
C THR A 34 4.65 -4.85 3.95
N ALA A 35 4.02 -4.06 4.83
CA ALA A 35 3.66 -2.67 4.59
C ALA A 35 4.89 -1.83 4.22
N ARG A 36 4.80 -1.11 3.11
CA ARG A 36 5.88 -0.26 2.60
C ARG A 36 5.36 0.90 1.76
N MET A 37 6.17 1.94 1.61
CA MET A 37 5.91 3.05 0.71
C MET A 37 6.07 2.62 -0.75
N THR A 38 5.27 3.20 -1.65
CA THR A 38 5.43 3.03 -3.10
C THR A 38 5.97 4.29 -3.77
N GLY A 39 6.85 4.13 -4.76
CA GLY A 39 7.52 5.25 -5.44
C GLY A 39 8.25 6.18 -4.47
N SER A 40 8.14 7.48 -4.70
CA SER A 40 8.65 8.52 -3.79
C SER A 40 7.66 8.91 -2.67
N GLY A 41 6.59 8.14 -2.48
CA GLY A 41 5.48 8.51 -1.61
C GLY A 41 4.48 9.46 -2.28
N ALA A 42 3.41 9.87 -1.59
CA ALA A 42 3.12 9.65 -0.16
C ALA A 42 2.39 8.33 0.17
N CYS A 43 1.98 7.55 -0.85
CA CYS A 43 1.20 6.35 -0.62
C CYS A 43 2.01 5.20 -0.01
N VAL A 44 1.36 4.43 0.87
CA VAL A 44 1.85 3.16 1.43
C VAL A 44 0.90 2.03 1.02
N PHE A 45 1.42 0.81 0.97
CA PHE A 45 0.65 -0.37 0.59
C PHE A 45 1.19 -1.62 1.28
N ALA A 46 0.33 -2.63 1.37
CA ALA A 46 0.68 -3.97 1.83
C ALA A 46 0.03 -4.99 0.90
N ALA A 47 0.72 -6.10 0.65
CA ALA A 47 0.12 -7.24 -0.04
C ALA A 47 -0.63 -8.09 1.00
N LEU A 48 -1.81 -8.56 0.63
CA LEU A 48 -2.64 -9.43 1.44
C LEU A 48 -3.09 -10.62 0.59
N GLU A 49 -3.27 -11.78 1.22
CA GLU A 49 -3.56 -13.02 0.52
C GLU A 49 -4.98 -13.05 -0.07
N THR A 50 -5.93 -12.38 0.58
CA THR A 50 -7.34 -12.40 0.19
C THR A 50 -7.96 -11.01 0.17
N GLU A 51 -8.89 -10.78 -0.76
CA GLU A 51 -9.68 -9.56 -0.83
C GLU A 51 -10.49 -9.33 0.46
N GLU A 52 -11.02 -10.40 1.06
CA GLU A 52 -11.78 -10.31 2.31
C GLU A 52 -10.93 -9.72 3.45
N SER A 53 -9.72 -10.25 3.65
CA SER A 53 -8.80 -9.71 4.67
C SER A 53 -8.45 -8.24 4.40
N ALA A 54 -8.24 -7.88 3.12
CA ALA A 54 -7.96 -6.51 2.72
C ALA A 54 -9.12 -5.55 3.02
N ARG A 55 -10.36 -5.97 2.74
CA ARG A 55 -11.56 -5.18 3.05
C ARG A 55 -11.79 -5.05 4.56
N GLN A 56 -11.54 -6.11 5.33
CA GLN A 56 -11.64 -6.07 6.79
C GLN A 56 -10.63 -5.11 7.43
N ILE A 57 -9.40 -5.06 6.91
CA ILE A 57 -8.38 -4.10 7.36
C ILE A 57 -8.77 -2.68 6.92
N ALA A 58 -9.19 -2.48 5.67
CA ALA A 58 -9.60 -1.18 5.16
C ALA A 58 -10.77 -0.56 5.94
N ALA A 59 -11.72 -1.38 6.42
CA ALA A 59 -12.84 -0.93 7.24
C ALA A 59 -12.43 -0.42 8.64
N LYS A 60 -11.21 -0.73 9.09
CA LYS A 60 -10.64 -0.29 10.38
C LYS A 60 -9.71 0.92 10.22
N ALA A 61 -9.68 1.53 9.04
CA ALA A 61 -8.85 2.70 8.78
C ALA A 61 -9.23 3.85 9.72
N PRO A 62 -8.25 4.56 10.31
CA PRO A 62 -8.52 5.73 11.14
C PRO A 62 -9.11 6.85 10.29
N ASP A 63 -9.85 7.74 10.95
CA ASP A 63 -10.40 8.94 10.31
C ASP A 63 -9.29 9.76 9.64
N GLY A 64 -9.57 10.23 8.42
CA GLY A 64 -8.62 11.01 7.63
C GLY A 64 -7.66 10.17 6.77
N LEU A 65 -7.55 8.85 6.98
CA LEU A 65 -6.77 7.98 6.10
C LEU A 65 -7.63 7.45 4.94
N ARG A 66 -7.25 7.81 3.70
CA ARG A 66 -7.91 7.28 2.50
C ARG A 66 -7.34 5.91 2.15
N VAL A 67 -8.17 4.87 2.22
CA VAL A 67 -7.79 3.49 1.88
C VAL A 67 -8.56 2.99 0.67
N ILE A 68 -7.86 2.31 -0.24
CA ILE A 68 -8.42 1.63 -1.40
C ILE A 68 -7.92 0.19 -1.40
N VAL A 69 -8.81 -0.76 -1.67
CA VAL A 69 -8.47 -2.16 -1.92
C VAL A 69 -8.44 -2.37 -3.43
N ALA A 70 -7.35 -2.93 -3.94
CA ALA A 70 -7.20 -3.24 -5.35
C ALA A 70 -6.52 -4.61 -5.53
N GLU A 71 -6.90 -5.31 -6.58
CA GLU A 71 -6.19 -6.49 -7.06
C GLU A 71 -4.95 -6.02 -7.84
N GLY A 72 -3.78 -6.52 -7.48
CA GLY A 72 -2.60 -6.30 -8.31
C GLY A 72 -2.51 -7.38 -9.39
N VAL A 73 -2.31 -6.95 -10.64
CA VAL A 73 -2.25 -7.82 -11.81
C VAL A 73 -0.84 -7.79 -12.40
N ASP A 74 -0.28 -8.97 -12.71
CA ASP A 74 1.04 -9.06 -13.34
C ASP A 74 1.02 -8.68 -14.84
N ARG A 75 -0.18 -8.62 -15.43
CA ARG A 75 -0.41 -8.21 -16.82
C ARG A 75 -1.55 -7.22 -16.86
N LEU A 76 -1.32 -6.09 -17.53
CA LEU A 76 -2.40 -5.16 -17.83
C LEU A 76 -3.41 -5.85 -18.77
N PRO A 77 -4.71 -5.58 -18.60
CA PRO A 77 -5.70 -5.93 -19.62
C PRO A 77 -5.27 -5.35 -20.97
N GLU A 78 -5.66 -6.00 -22.07
CA GLU A 78 -5.43 -5.44 -23.41
C GLU A 78 -5.99 -4.02 -23.47
N MET A 79 -5.13 -3.08 -23.86
CA MET A 79 -5.50 -1.67 -23.95
C MET A 79 -6.57 -1.53 -25.03
N ARG A 80 -7.80 -1.18 -24.64
CA ARG A 80 -8.89 -0.93 -25.57
C ARG A 80 -8.90 0.56 -25.92
N VAL A 81 -8.94 0.86 -27.21
CA VAL A 81 -9.25 2.22 -27.68
C VAL A 81 -10.70 2.49 -27.30
N VAL A 82 -10.92 3.56 -26.52
CA VAL A 82 -12.26 4.06 -26.22
C VAL A 82 -12.56 5.09 -27.30
N GLU A 83 -13.56 4.82 -28.16
CA GLU A 83 -14.12 5.80 -29.10
C GLU A 83 -14.97 6.85 -28.40
#